data_AF-A0A7K0DRX0-F1
#
_entry.id   AF-A0A7K0DRX0-F1
#
_cell.length_a   1.000
_cell.length_b   1.000
_cell.length_c   1.000
_cell.angle_alpha   90.00
_cell.angle_beta   90.00
_cell.angle_gamma   90.00
#
_symmetry.space_group_name_H-M   'P 1'
#
loop_
_entity.id
_entity.type
_entity.pdbx_description
1 polymer ?
#
loop_
_entity_poly.entity_id
_entity_poly.type
_entity_poly.pdbx_seq_one_letter_code
_entity_poly.pdbx_strand_id
1 'polypeptide(L)'
;MHRHRVAVVAGLVSAVLVAGTAATASARQIGGFDVGGAIETEYDQSGGFDLLGNPTGPDSLGANGGHFQVFEHGSIYWSPDTGAHEIGGFIRDRWGALGWEKGVLGYPTTRESDATDGKYNNFQNGSIYWSQDTGAHQIGGAIYVKWAAHDYERGPLGFPTSDEFATKGGGKANLFSGGAIYWTKATTAHILSNGPILDQWTVAGSDSGRYGFPTSDEYDVPGGKAQNFQHGTITVRS
;
A
#
# COMPACT_ATOMS: atom_id res chain seq x y z
N MET A 1 6.94 21.04 80.32
CA MET A 1 5.59 20.57 79.94
C MET A 1 4.82 21.71 79.29
N HIS A 2 4.79 21.77 77.95
CA HIS A 2 3.76 22.55 77.23
C HIS A 2 3.57 21.96 75.83
N ARG A 3 2.29 21.79 75.49
CA ARG A 3 1.75 21.01 74.38
C ARG A 3 1.33 21.92 73.21
N HIS A 4 1.49 21.40 71.99
CA HIS A 4 0.75 21.69 70.74
C HIS A 4 0.74 23.16 70.24
N ARG A 5 0.75 23.49 68.94
CA ARG A 5 -0.05 22.96 67.82
C ARG A 5 0.65 23.26 66.48
N VAL A 6 0.60 22.31 65.55
CA VAL A 6 0.89 22.51 64.13
C VAL A 6 -0.31 23.21 63.49
N ALA A 7 -0.09 24.36 62.85
CA ALA A 7 -1.08 25.02 62.01
C ALA A 7 -0.91 24.52 60.56
N VAL A 8 -1.89 23.80 60.05
CA VAL A 8 -1.98 23.44 58.63
C VAL A 8 -2.61 24.64 57.91
N VAL A 9 -1.84 25.28 57.02
CA VAL A 9 -2.34 26.32 56.12
C VAL A 9 -2.98 25.61 54.92
N ALA A 10 -4.31 25.71 54.81
CA ALA A 10 -5.04 25.26 53.62
C ALA A 10 -4.85 26.31 52.51
N GLY A 11 -3.99 26.00 51.53
CA GLY A 11 -3.89 26.78 50.29
C GLY A 11 -5.03 26.41 49.34
N LEU A 12 -5.95 27.34 49.11
CA LEU A 12 -6.93 27.25 48.02
C LEU A 12 -6.21 27.47 46.69
N VAL A 13 -5.99 26.40 45.92
CA VAL A 13 -5.60 26.50 44.51
C VAL A 13 -6.87 26.74 43.70
N SER A 14 -7.06 27.99 43.26
CA SER A 14 -8.10 28.30 42.26
C SER A 14 -7.60 27.81 40.90
N ALA A 15 -8.16 26.71 40.41
CA ALA A 15 -7.96 26.27 39.04
C ALA A 15 -8.75 27.18 38.10
N VAL A 16 -8.05 28.08 37.40
CA VAL A 16 -8.62 28.79 36.27
C VAL A 16 -8.68 27.79 35.11
N LEU A 17 -9.89 27.29 34.82
CA LEU A 17 -10.17 26.62 33.56
C LEU A 17 -10.13 27.67 32.44
N VAL A 18 -8.99 27.78 31.77
CA VAL A 18 -8.95 28.42 30.46
C VAL A 18 -9.56 27.43 29.48
N ALA A 19 -10.85 27.59 29.18
CA ALA A 19 -11.46 26.95 28.03
C ALA A 19 -10.82 27.55 26.78
N GLY A 20 -9.73 26.94 26.31
CA GLY A 20 -9.21 27.22 24.99
C GLY A 20 -10.24 26.75 23.98
N THR A 21 -10.97 27.67 23.35
CA THR A 21 -11.65 27.36 22.10
C THR A 21 -10.56 26.96 21.12
N ALA A 22 -10.48 25.67 20.77
CA ALA A 22 -9.69 25.24 19.62
C ALA A 22 -10.24 26.02 18.44
N ALA A 23 -9.50 27.02 17.97
CA ALA A 23 -9.83 27.71 16.74
C ALA A 23 -9.79 26.63 15.66
N THR A 24 -10.93 26.30 15.06
CA THR A 24 -10.93 25.53 13.82
C THR A 24 -10.14 26.39 12.83
N ALA A 25 -8.97 25.92 12.42
CA ALA A 25 -8.21 26.61 11.39
C ALA A 25 -9.15 26.87 10.22
N SER A 26 -9.34 28.15 9.89
CA SER A 26 -10.18 28.54 8.75
C SER A 26 -9.52 28.00 7.49
N ALA A 27 -10.31 27.45 6.58
CA ALA A 27 -9.81 27.05 5.27
C ALA A 27 -9.15 28.24 4.57
N ARG A 28 -8.06 27.96 3.85
CA ARG A 28 -7.30 28.95 3.09
C ARG A 28 -7.69 28.88 1.62
N GLN A 29 -7.97 30.02 1.04
CA GLN A 29 -8.19 30.11 -0.39
C GLN A 29 -6.88 29.88 -1.15
N ILE A 30 -6.85 28.87 -2.01
CA ILE A 30 -5.72 28.54 -2.89
C ILE A 30 -6.25 28.56 -4.33
N GLY A 31 -5.78 29.52 -5.13
CA GLY A 31 -6.35 29.76 -6.45
C GLY A 31 -7.86 30.03 -6.36
N GLY A 32 -8.65 29.19 -7.03
CA GLY A 32 -10.11 29.35 -7.12
C GLY A 32 -10.93 28.69 -6.01
N PHE A 33 -10.33 27.90 -5.13
CA PHE A 33 -11.06 27.09 -4.14
C PHE A 33 -10.44 27.16 -2.76
N ASP A 34 -11.27 26.96 -1.75
CA ASP A 34 -10.82 26.80 -0.37
C ASP A 34 -10.21 25.40 -0.17
N VAL A 35 -9.09 25.35 0.54
CA VAL A 35 -8.42 24.14 0.99
C VAL A 35 -8.33 24.23 2.50
N GLY A 36 -8.88 23.26 3.23
CA GLY A 36 -9.01 23.35 4.69
C GLY A 36 -8.65 22.08 5.44
N GLY A 37 -8.50 22.22 6.75
CA GLY A 37 -8.37 21.11 7.70
C GLY A 37 -7.18 20.20 7.41
N ALA A 38 -7.43 18.88 7.45
CA ALA A 38 -6.38 17.88 7.21
C ALA A 38 -5.88 17.90 5.76
N ILE A 39 -6.73 18.26 4.79
CA ILE A 39 -6.34 18.38 3.37
C ILE A 39 -5.38 19.55 3.19
N GLU A 40 -5.65 20.72 3.82
CA GLU A 40 -4.71 21.85 3.79
C GLU A 40 -3.38 21.52 4.46
N THR A 41 -3.44 20.86 5.61
CA THR A 41 -2.24 20.43 6.33
C THR A 41 -1.37 19.52 5.46
N GLU A 42 -2.00 18.58 4.76
CA GLU A 42 -1.34 17.66 3.84
C GLU A 42 -0.78 18.36 2.60
N TYR A 43 -1.53 19.31 2.04
CA TYR A 43 -1.09 20.14 0.94
C TYR A 43 0.19 20.88 1.29
N ASP A 44 0.25 21.53 2.45
CA ASP A 44 1.45 22.25 2.90
C ASP A 44 2.64 21.33 3.16
N GLN A 45 2.40 20.15 3.75
CA GLN A 45 3.46 19.20 4.08
C GLN A 45 4.05 18.48 2.86
N SER A 46 3.26 18.32 1.79
CA SER A 46 3.70 17.67 0.55
C SER A 46 4.45 18.61 -0.39
N GLY A 47 4.52 19.91 -0.08
CA GLY A 47 5.19 20.92 -0.92
C GLY A 47 4.24 21.90 -1.60
N GLY A 48 2.94 21.77 -1.35
CA GLY A 48 1.91 22.72 -1.76
C GLY A 48 1.88 22.94 -3.26
N PHE A 49 1.92 24.20 -3.67
CA PHE A 49 1.76 24.60 -5.07
C PHE A 49 2.81 23.98 -5.99
N ASP A 50 4.07 23.87 -5.51
CA ASP A 50 5.17 23.37 -6.33
C ASP A 50 5.00 21.88 -6.69
N LEU A 51 4.35 21.10 -5.82
CA LEU A 51 4.05 19.70 -6.09
C LEU A 51 2.69 19.54 -6.80
N LEU A 52 1.63 20.07 -6.19
CA LEU A 52 0.25 19.74 -6.57
C LEU A 52 -0.42 20.76 -7.49
N GLY A 53 0.10 21.99 -7.54
CA GLY A 53 -0.55 23.11 -8.20
C GLY A 53 -1.81 23.59 -7.48
N ASN A 54 -2.66 24.34 -8.19
CA ASN A 54 -3.91 24.83 -7.63
C ASN A 54 -4.96 23.71 -7.49
N PRO A 55 -5.90 23.81 -6.54
CA PRO A 55 -7.09 22.97 -6.53
C PRO A 55 -7.92 23.23 -7.80
N THR A 56 -8.44 22.16 -8.39
CA THR A 56 -9.30 22.20 -9.58
C THR A 56 -10.79 22.10 -9.25
N GLY A 57 -11.10 21.86 -7.98
CA GLY A 57 -12.45 21.78 -7.43
C GLY A 57 -12.46 21.93 -5.90
N PRO A 58 -13.64 22.03 -5.30
CA PRO A 58 -13.78 22.08 -3.85
C PRO A 58 -13.48 20.72 -3.20
N ASP A 59 -13.22 20.73 -1.89
CA ASP A 59 -13.32 19.53 -1.05
C ASP A 59 -14.67 18.84 -1.27
N SER A 60 -14.62 17.53 -1.54
CA SER A 60 -15.75 16.70 -1.91
C SER A 60 -15.83 15.44 -1.05
N LEU A 61 -17.05 14.98 -0.77
CA LEU A 61 -17.29 13.74 -0.02
C LEU A 61 -16.81 12.51 -0.82
N GLY A 62 -16.00 11.69 -0.17
CA GLY A 62 -15.62 10.34 -0.60
C GLY A 62 -16.46 9.25 0.07
N ALA A 63 -16.06 7.99 -0.12
CA ALA A 63 -16.72 6.86 0.52
C ALA A 63 -16.55 6.85 2.05
N ASN A 64 -17.50 6.25 2.76
CA ASN A 64 -17.42 5.99 4.21
C ASN A 64 -17.09 7.23 5.07
N GLY A 65 -17.53 8.42 4.63
CA GLY A 65 -17.30 9.67 5.35
C GLY A 65 -15.90 10.26 5.19
N GLY A 66 -15.09 9.72 4.27
CA GLY A 66 -13.86 10.39 3.84
C GLY A 66 -14.14 11.58 2.94
N HIS A 67 -13.08 12.32 2.63
CA HIS A 67 -13.08 13.54 1.85
C HIS A 67 -11.93 13.51 0.85
N PHE A 68 -12.03 14.26 -0.23
CA PHE A 68 -10.93 14.44 -1.15
C PHE A 68 -11.00 15.79 -1.85
N GLN A 69 -9.84 16.25 -2.31
CA GLN A 69 -9.74 17.41 -3.17
C GLN A 69 -8.76 17.14 -4.30
N VAL A 70 -9.12 17.55 -5.51
CA VAL A 70 -8.32 17.33 -6.72
C VAL A 70 -7.54 18.59 -7.04
N PHE A 71 -6.26 18.42 -7.33
CA PHE A 71 -5.32 19.47 -7.70
C PHE A 71 -4.82 19.25 -9.14
N GLU A 72 -4.14 20.23 -9.72
CA GLU A 72 -3.65 20.19 -11.11
C GLU A 72 -2.78 18.96 -11.39
N HIS A 73 -1.94 18.54 -10.43
CA HIS A 73 -0.97 17.44 -10.63
C HIS A 73 -1.21 16.23 -9.73
N GLY A 74 -2.30 16.21 -8.95
CA GLY A 74 -2.56 15.12 -8.00
C GLY A 74 -3.88 15.28 -7.27
N SER A 75 -4.04 14.54 -6.20
CA SER A 75 -5.21 14.64 -5.33
C SER A 75 -4.80 14.36 -3.89
N ILE A 76 -5.52 14.95 -2.94
CA ILE A 76 -5.37 14.60 -1.52
C ILE A 76 -6.65 13.93 -1.09
N TYR A 77 -6.52 12.74 -0.49
CA TYR A 77 -7.64 11.98 0.06
C TYR A 77 -7.47 11.85 1.57
N TRP A 78 -8.55 12.13 2.30
CA TRP A 78 -8.63 12.00 3.75
C TRP A 78 -9.69 10.98 4.14
N SER A 79 -9.41 10.18 5.16
CA SER A 79 -10.43 9.42 5.88
C SER A 79 -10.16 9.45 7.39
N PRO A 80 -11.17 9.19 8.24
CA PRO A 80 -10.97 9.08 9.68
C PRO A 80 -9.91 8.05 10.09
N ASP A 81 -9.79 6.97 9.32
CA ASP A 81 -8.92 5.83 9.64
C ASP A 81 -7.49 6.01 9.12
N THR A 82 -7.31 6.75 8.02
CA THR A 82 -6.02 6.86 7.34
C THR A 82 -5.36 8.23 7.47
N GLY A 83 -6.12 9.29 7.78
CA GLY A 83 -5.65 10.67 7.65
C GLY A 83 -5.60 11.11 6.18
N ALA A 84 -5.04 12.31 5.94
CA ALA A 84 -4.93 12.90 4.62
C ALA A 84 -3.61 12.48 3.98
N HIS A 85 -3.65 12.01 2.72
CA HIS A 85 -2.47 11.66 1.95
C HIS A 85 -2.59 12.15 0.52
N GLU A 86 -1.50 12.72 0.03
CA GLU A 86 -1.30 13.01 -1.39
C GLU A 86 -1.17 11.71 -2.21
N ILE A 87 -1.73 11.76 -3.42
CA ILE A 87 -1.56 10.74 -4.45
C ILE A 87 -1.55 11.38 -5.84
N GLY A 88 -0.57 10.99 -6.66
CA GLY A 88 -0.30 11.58 -7.96
C GLY A 88 0.16 10.58 -9.03
N GLY A 89 0.45 11.11 -10.22
CA GLY A 89 1.09 10.38 -11.31
C GLY A 89 0.43 9.05 -11.72
N PHE A 90 1.26 8.11 -12.18
CA PHE A 90 0.82 6.81 -12.67
C PHE A 90 0.18 5.93 -11.59
N ILE A 91 0.56 6.13 -10.32
CA ILE A 91 -0.03 5.40 -9.19
C ILE A 91 -1.49 5.83 -9.00
N ARG A 92 -1.76 7.14 -9.01
CA ARG A 92 -3.13 7.69 -8.97
C ARG A 92 -3.97 7.17 -10.13
N ASP A 93 -3.42 7.16 -11.34
CA ASP A 93 -4.13 6.69 -12.53
C ASP A 93 -4.51 5.20 -12.41
N ARG A 94 -3.58 4.36 -11.91
CA ARG A 94 -3.87 2.94 -11.68
C ARG A 94 -4.90 2.75 -10.58
N TRP A 95 -4.77 3.46 -9.46
CA TRP A 95 -5.76 3.42 -8.38
C TRP A 95 -7.16 3.83 -8.87
N GLY A 96 -7.23 4.83 -9.75
CA GLY A 96 -8.47 5.23 -10.39
C GLY A 96 -9.09 4.16 -11.29
N ALA A 97 -8.27 3.47 -12.08
CA ALA A 97 -8.70 2.32 -12.85
C ALA A 97 -9.21 1.15 -11.97
N LEU A 98 -8.76 1.08 -10.72
CA LEU A 98 -9.18 0.10 -9.71
C LEU A 98 -10.39 0.55 -8.88
N GLY A 99 -10.98 1.71 -9.19
CA GLY A 99 -12.20 2.20 -8.55
C GLY A 99 -11.98 3.18 -7.39
N TRP A 100 -10.80 3.80 -7.30
CA TRP A 100 -10.48 4.79 -6.27
C TRP A 100 -10.71 4.25 -4.85
N GLU A 101 -11.19 5.08 -3.93
CA GLU A 101 -11.46 4.74 -2.53
C GLU A 101 -12.59 3.71 -2.35
N LYS A 102 -13.41 3.52 -3.38
CA LYS A 102 -14.48 2.50 -3.44
C LYS A 102 -13.97 1.16 -3.96
N GLY A 103 -12.76 1.15 -4.50
CA GLY A 103 -12.11 -0.01 -5.10
C GLY A 103 -11.54 -0.97 -4.06
N VAL A 104 -10.83 -1.97 -4.58
CA VAL A 104 -10.23 -3.05 -3.77
C VAL A 104 -9.19 -2.56 -2.77
N LEU A 105 -8.56 -1.40 -3.03
CA LEU A 105 -7.49 -0.85 -2.21
C LEU A 105 -7.96 0.03 -1.06
N GLY A 106 -9.12 0.69 -1.18
CA GLY A 106 -9.57 1.69 -0.23
C GLY A 106 -8.75 2.99 -0.30
N TYR A 107 -8.68 3.71 0.82
CA TYR A 107 -7.95 4.98 0.94
C TYR A 107 -6.41 4.79 1.00
N PRO A 108 -5.63 5.77 0.52
CA PRO A 108 -4.18 5.79 0.73
C PRO A 108 -3.85 5.93 2.24
N THR A 109 -2.75 5.30 2.64
CA THR A 109 -2.18 5.35 4.01
C THR A 109 -0.80 6.00 4.05
N THR A 110 -0.24 6.31 2.88
CA THR A 110 0.99 7.10 2.71
C THR A 110 0.84 8.05 1.53
N ARG A 111 1.66 9.11 1.53
CA ARG A 111 2.05 9.85 0.32
C ARG A 111 2.79 8.95 -0.66
N GLU A 112 2.96 9.44 -1.89
CA GLU A 112 3.87 8.80 -2.84
C GLU A 112 5.29 8.79 -2.25
N SER A 113 5.89 7.61 -2.18
CA SER A 113 7.19 7.37 -1.56
C SER A 113 8.17 6.80 -2.58
N ASP A 114 9.45 7.11 -2.43
CA ASP A 114 10.50 6.59 -3.30
C ASP A 114 10.73 5.08 -3.06
N ALA A 115 10.79 4.32 -4.15
CA ALA A 115 11.42 3.00 -4.22
C ALA A 115 12.78 3.15 -4.94
N THR A 116 13.64 2.13 -4.90
CA THR A 116 15.01 2.23 -5.46
C THR A 116 15.04 2.74 -6.91
N ASP A 117 14.15 2.21 -7.77
CA ASP A 117 14.02 2.60 -9.18
C ASP A 117 12.56 2.90 -9.54
N GLY A 118 11.82 3.49 -8.59
CA GLY A 118 10.38 3.66 -8.75
C GLY A 118 9.72 4.47 -7.64
N LYS A 119 8.40 4.35 -7.57
CA LYS A 119 7.55 4.99 -6.57
C LYS A 119 6.56 3.97 -6.01
N TYR A 120 6.01 4.24 -4.84
CA TYR A 120 4.86 3.49 -4.33
C TYR A 120 3.96 4.33 -3.42
N ASN A 121 2.70 3.94 -3.33
CA ASN A 121 1.78 4.32 -2.25
C ASN A 121 1.30 3.05 -1.55
N ASN A 122 1.15 3.13 -0.24
CA ASN A 122 0.38 2.16 0.51
C ASN A 122 -1.08 2.63 0.63
N PHE A 123 -1.97 1.65 0.69
CA PHE A 123 -3.41 1.80 0.86
C PHE A 123 -3.88 0.89 1.99
N GLN A 124 -5.14 1.02 2.39
CA GLN A 124 -5.74 0.21 3.44
C GLN A 124 -5.59 -1.30 3.19
N ASN A 125 -5.75 -1.75 1.93
CA ASN A 125 -5.82 -3.17 1.57
C ASN A 125 -4.70 -3.64 0.62
N GLY A 126 -3.61 -2.88 0.49
CA GLY A 126 -2.48 -3.23 -0.36
C GLY A 126 -1.63 -2.03 -0.71
N SER A 127 -0.84 -2.16 -1.77
CA SER A 127 0.03 -1.10 -2.27
C SER A 127 -0.05 -1.05 -3.80
N ILE A 128 0.31 0.08 -4.36
CA ILE A 128 0.62 0.20 -5.79
C ILE A 128 2.08 0.61 -5.89
N TYR A 129 2.85 -0.16 -6.67
CA TYR A 129 4.23 0.15 -7.01
C TYR A 129 4.30 0.52 -8.48
N TRP A 130 5.13 1.51 -8.80
CA TRP A 130 5.41 1.94 -10.17
C TRP A 130 6.91 1.94 -10.42
N SER A 131 7.33 1.45 -11.58
CA SER A 131 8.64 1.73 -12.16
C SER A 131 8.51 2.07 -13.65
N GLN A 132 9.56 2.67 -14.22
CA GLN A 132 9.57 3.00 -15.64
C GLN A 132 9.43 1.76 -16.54
N ASP A 133 10.00 0.63 -16.12
CA ASP A 133 10.02 -0.60 -16.92
C ASP A 133 8.73 -1.43 -16.81
N THR A 134 8.04 -1.35 -15.68
CA THR A 134 6.90 -2.23 -15.38
C THR A 134 5.57 -1.51 -15.35
N GLY A 135 5.56 -0.18 -15.20
CA GLY A 135 4.32 0.57 -14.97
C GLY A 135 3.78 0.40 -13.54
N ALA A 136 2.56 0.89 -13.30
CA ALA A 136 1.95 0.90 -11.97
C ALA A 136 1.08 -0.34 -11.75
N HIS A 137 1.37 -1.09 -10.70
CA HIS A 137 0.71 -2.35 -10.41
C HIS A 137 0.32 -2.52 -8.95
N GLN A 138 -0.89 -3.05 -8.74
CA GLN A 138 -1.44 -3.34 -7.43
C GLN A 138 -0.95 -4.67 -6.88
N ILE A 139 -0.59 -4.69 -5.60
CA ILE A 139 -0.20 -5.88 -4.86
C ILE A 139 -0.80 -5.84 -3.45
N GLY A 140 -1.22 -6.99 -2.91
CA GLY A 140 -1.86 -7.03 -1.60
C GLY A 140 -1.82 -8.40 -0.92
N GLY A 141 -2.42 -8.46 0.27
CA GLY A 141 -2.64 -9.69 1.02
C GLY A 141 -1.40 -10.56 1.23
N ALA A 142 -1.58 -11.88 1.14
CA ALA A 142 -0.52 -12.85 1.39
C ALA A 142 0.61 -12.79 0.34
N ILE A 143 0.31 -12.33 -0.88
CA ILE A 143 1.31 -12.15 -1.94
C ILE A 143 2.24 -10.99 -1.58
N TYR A 144 1.70 -9.85 -1.13
CA TYR A 144 2.50 -8.73 -0.63
C TYR A 144 3.38 -9.15 0.54
N VAL A 145 2.84 -9.88 1.52
CA VAL A 145 3.62 -10.36 2.68
C VAL A 145 4.77 -11.28 2.24
N LYS A 146 4.52 -12.15 1.25
CA LYS A 146 5.57 -13.02 0.69
C LYS A 146 6.64 -12.22 -0.03
N TRP A 147 6.26 -11.26 -0.86
CA TRP A 147 7.21 -10.39 -1.56
C TRP A 147 8.04 -9.54 -0.60
N ALA A 148 7.40 -8.96 0.43
CA ALA A 148 8.03 -8.21 1.50
C ALA A 148 9.13 -9.02 2.23
N ALA A 149 8.85 -10.30 2.52
CA ALA A 149 9.80 -11.19 3.16
C ALA A 149 11.04 -11.50 2.28
N HIS A 150 10.98 -11.18 0.99
CA HIS A 150 12.06 -11.35 0.03
C HIS A 150 12.61 -9.99 -0.46
N ASP A 151 12.54 -8.96 0.40
CA ASP A 151 13.09 -7.61 0.19
C ASP A 151 12.45 -6.82 -0.97
N TYR A 152 11.15 -7.02 -1.19
CA TYR A 152 10.34 -6.22 -2.12
C TYR A 152 10.98 -6.10 -3.52
N GLU A 153 11.00 -4.91 -4.10
CA GLU A 153 11.55 -4.61 -5.42
C GLU A 153 13.07 -4.71 -5.49
N ARG A 154 13.76 -4.70 -4.34
CA ARG A 154 15.21 -4.91 -4.24
C ARG A 154 15.56 -6.40 -4.25
N GLY A 155 14.56 -7.25 -4.00
CA GLY A 155 14.66 -8.69 -4.03
C GLY A 155 14.78 -9.28 -5.45
N PRO A 156 14.97 -10.61 -5.53
CA PRO A 156 15.14 -11.31 -6.81
C PRO A 156 13.92 -11.25 -7.73
N LEU A 157 12.73 -10.93 -7.20
CA LEU A 157 11.53 -10.77 -8.02
C LEU A 157 11.46 -9.40 -8.71
N GLY A 158 12.07 -8.36 -8.14
CA GLY A 158 11.94 -7.00 -8.63
C GLY A 158 10.50 -6.46 -8.55
N PHE A 159 10.16 -5.53 -9.44
CA PHE A 159 8.85 -4.89 -9.47
C PHE A 159 7.74 -5.81 -10.00
N PRO A 160 6.49 -5.63 -9.54
CA PRO A 160 5.33 -6.29 -10.12
C PRO A 160 5.12 -5.86 -11.58
N THR A 161 4.71 -6.80 -12.43
CA THR A 161 4.36 -6.59 -13.85
C THR A 161 2.89 -6.87 -14.13
N SER A 162 2.12 -7.19 -13.09
CA SER A 162 0.67 -7.31 -13.13
C SER A 162 0.08 -6.86 -11.80
N ASP A 163 -1.18 -6.47 -11.84
CA ASP A 163 -2.00 -6.43 -10.64
C ASP A 163 -2.26 -7.84 -10.11
N GLU A 164 -2.76 -7.95 -8.88
CA GLU A 164 -3.24 -9.22 -8.34
C GLU A 164 -4.45 -9.69 -9.17
N PHE A 165 -4.38 -10.90 -9.72
CA PHE A 165 -5.45 -11.48 -10.52
C PHE A 165 -5.88 -12.85 -9.98
N ALA A 166 -7.16 -13.19 -10.22
CA ALA A 166 -7.68 -14.53 -9.96
C ALA A 166 -7.13 -15.51 -11.00
N THR A 167 -6.57 -16.62 -10.54
CA THR A 167 -5.98 -17.64 -11.41
C THR A 167 -7.03 -18.69 -11.82
N LYS A 168 -6.78 -19.46 -12.89
CA LYS A 168 -7.75 -20.44 -13.42
C LYS A 168 -8.03 -21.59 -12.45
N GLY A 169 -7.03 -21.97 -11.66
CA GLY A 169 -7.09 -22.98 -10.60
C GLY A 169 -7.76 -22.49 -9.31
N GLY A 170 -8.31 -21.27 -9.28
CA GLY A 170 -9.06 -20.76 -8.12
C GLY A 170 -8.20 -20.14 -7.02
N GLY A 171 -7.01 -19.66 -7.38
CA GLY A 171 -6.10 -18.92 -6.50
C GLY A 171 -5.98 -17.45 -6.88
N LYS A 172 -4.94 -16.82 -6.38
CA LYS A 172 -4.52 -15.47 -6.76
C LYS A 172 -3.05 -15.47 -7.15
N ALA A 173 -2.65 -14.53 -8.02
CA ALA A 173 -1.25 -14.33 -8.36
C ALA A 173 -0.93 -12.89 -8.71
N ASN A 174 0.33 -12.51 -8.52
CA ASN A 174 0.97 -11.38 -9.18
C ASN A 174 2.16 -11.91 -10.00
N LEU A 175 2.39 -11.30 -11.15
CA LEU A 175 3.62 -11.47 -11.93
C LEU A 175 4.61 -10.37 -11.54
N PHE A 176 5.90 -10.68 -11.66
CA PHE A 176 7.01 -9.79 -11.35
C PHE A 176 8.07 -9.88 -12.45
N SER A 177 8.98 -8.92 -12.52
CA SER A 177 10.11 -8.95 -13.47
C SER A 177 10.97 -10.21 -13.35
N GLY A 178 11.11 -10.76 -12.14
CA GLY A 178 11.94 -11.92 -11.82
C GLY A 178 11.17 -13.23 -11.59
N GLY A 179 9.86 -13.26 -11.84
CA GLY A 179 9.06 -14.48 -11.63
C GLY A 179 7.59 -14.20 -11.36
N ALA A 180 6.98 -15.03 -10.51
CA ALA A 180 5.60 -14.88 -10.08
C ALA A 180 5.43 -15.33 -8.63
N ILE A 181 4.39 -14.84 -7.96
CA ILE A 181 3.92 -15.40 -6.69
C ILE A 181 2.51 -15.89 -6.88
N TYR A 182 2.28 -17.16 -6.57
CA TYR A 182 0.96 -17.79 -6.58
C TYR A 182 0.51 -18.10 -5.15
N TRP A 183 -0.76 -17.88 -4.87
CA TRP A 183 -1.36 -18.10 -3.57
C TRP A 183 -2.69 -18.84 -3.67
N THR A 184 -2.89 -19.79 -2.76
CA THR A 184 -4.22 -20.28 -2.37
C THR A 184 -4.29 -20.39 -0.85
N LYS A 185 -5.50 -20.52 -0.30
CA LYS A 185 -5.67 -20.84 1.13
C LYS A 185 -5.01 -22.17 1.53
N ALA A 186 -4.95 -23.14 0.62
CA ALA A 186 -4.42 -24.47 0.91
C ALA A 186 -2.89 -24.53 0.84
N THR A 187 -2.29 -23.79 -0.10
CA THR A 187 -0.85 -23.85 -0.35
C THR A 187 -0.07 -22.69 0.25
N THR A 188 -0.73 -21.61 0.66
CA THR A 188 -0.06 -20.33 0.98
C THR A 188 0.66 -19.72 -0.23
N ALA A 189 1.39 -18.61 -0.03
CA ALA A 189 2.02 -17.85 -1.11
C ALA A 189 3.44 -18.37 -1.37
N HIS A 190 3.71 -18.74 -2.63
CA HIS A 190 5.00 -19.29 -3.04
C HIS A 190 5.53 -18.62 -4.29
N ILE A 191 6.85 -18.44 -4.31
CA ILE A 191 7.59 -17.83 -5.41
C ILE A 191 7.87 -18.90 -6.47
N LEU A 192 7.56 -18.60 -7.73
CA LEU A 192 8.16 -19.24 -8.89
C LEU A 192 9.12 -18.26 -9.55
N SER A 193 10.42 -18.49 -9.38
CA SER A 193 11.46 -17.69 -10.03
C SER A 193 11.47 -17.92 -11.54
N ASN A 194 11.87 -16.89 -12.31
CA ASN A 194 12.14 -17.06 -13.74
C ASN A 194 13.20 -18.16 -13.95
N GLY A 195 12.92 -19.10 -14.86
CA GLY A 195 13.82 -20.18 -15.19
C GLY A 195 13.10 -21.49 -15.55
N PRO A 196 13.86 -22.59 -15.70
CA PRO A 196 13.33 -23.81 -16.30
C PRO A 196 12.20 -24.48 -15.50
N ILE A 197 12.12 -24.25 -14.18
CA ILE A 197 11.00 -24.76 -13.37
C ILE A 197 9.70 -24.05 -13.75
N LEU A 198 9.70 -22.71 -13.80
CA LEU A 198 8.55 -21.92 -14.21
C LEU A 198 8.15 -22.24 -15.67
N ASP A 199 9.12 -22.41 -16.56
CA ASP A 199 8.87 -22.80 -17.96
C ASP A 199 8.18 -24.16 -18.06
N GLN A 200 8.70 -25.17 -17.37
CA GLN A 200 8.11 -26.51 -17.36
C GLN A 200 6.71 -26.52 -16.73
N TRP A 201 6.51 -25.78 -15.64
CA TRP A 201 5.22 -25.65 -15.00
C TRP A 201 4.19 -24.97 -15.92
N THR A 202 4.61 -23.93 -16.64
CA THR A 202 3.77 -23.20 -17.59
C THR A 202 3.36 -24.08 -18.78
N VAL A 203 4.30 -24.79 -19.40
CA VAL A 203 4.02 -25.76 -20.48
C VAL A 203 3.09 -26.88 -20.00
N ALA A 204 3.13 -27.21 -18.71
CA ALA A 204 2.30 -28.22 -18.09
C ALA A 204 0.89 -27.73 -17.68
N GLY A 205 0.51 -26.51 -18.06
CA GLY A 205 -0.84 -25.94 -17.84
C GLY A 205 -0.97 -25.06 -16.60
N SER A 206 0.16 -24.65 -16.00
CA SER A 206 0.21 -23.75 -14.84
C SER A 206 -0.62 -24.27 -13.65
N ASP A 207 -1.34 -23.39 -12.96
CA ASP A 207 -2.04 -23.63 -11.71
C ASP A 207 -3.28 -24.52 -11.85
N SER A 208 -3.86 -24.59 -13.05
CA SER A 208 -4.91 -25.55 -13.41
C SER A 208 -4.38 -26.83 -14.09
N GLY A 209 -3.06 -26.91 -14.25
CA GLY A 209 -2.38 -27.95 -15.00
C GLY A 209 -2.04 -29.18 -14.16
N ARG A 210 -1.18 -30.04 -14.72
CA ARG A 210 -0.87 -31.36 -14.13
C ARG A 210 -0.26 -31.29 -12.73
N TYR A 211 0.41 -30.19 -12.39
CA TYR A 211 1.13 -30.00 -11.13
C TYR A 211 0.29 -29.29 -10.07
N GLY A 212 -0.69 -28.47 -10.48
CA GLY A 212 -1.42 -27.57 -9.59
C GLY A 212 -0.55 -26.42 -9.08
N PHE A 213 -0.93 -25.86 -7.93
CA PHE A 213 -0.21 -24.74 -7.30
C PHE A 213 1.12 -25.18 -6.68
N PRO A 214 2.11 -24.26 -6.59
CA PRO A 214 3.32 -24.48 -5.80
C PRO A 214 2.97 -24.69 -4.31
N THR A 215 3.73 -25.56 -3.64
CA THR A 215 3.66 -25.84 -2.19
C THR A 215 4.99 -25.59 -1.48
N SER A 216 6.00 -25.16 -2.22
CA SER A 216 7.26 -24.63 -1.72
C SER A 216 7.75 -23.52 -2.65
N ASP A 217 8.69 -22.71 -2.19
CA ASP A 217 9.56 -21.98 -3.12
C ASP A 217 10.56 -22.95 -3.77
N GLU A 218 11.31 -22.47 -4.74
CA GLU A 218 12.45 -23.20 -5.33
C GLU A 218 13.54 -23.45 -4.27
N TYR A 219 14.10 -24.67 -4.27
CA TYR A 219 15.18 -25.08 -3.37
C TYR A 219 16.25 -25.90 -4.10
N ASP A 220 17.47 -25.88 -3.55
CA ASP A 220 18.60 -26.60 -4.12
C ASP A 220 18.52 -28.11 -3.84
N VAL A 221 18.95 -28.91 -4.83
CA VAL A 221 19.11 -30.37 -4.73
C VAL A 221 20.47 -30.78 -5.33
N PRO A 222 21.01 -31.99 -5.04
CA PRO A 222 22.24 -32.45 -5.68
C PRO A 222 22.15 -32.41 -7.21
N GLY A 223 23.01 -31.58 -7.82
CA GLY A 223 23.06 -31.41 -9.27
C GLY A 223 21.90 -30.63 -9.87
N GLY A 224 21.22 -29.75 -9.12
CA GLY A 224 20.13 -28.95 -9.69
C GLY A 224 19.29 -28.16 -8.68
N LYS A 225 18.09 -27.80 -9.13
CA LYS A 225 17.05 -27.17 -8.32
C LYS A 225 15.73 -27.93 -8.42
N ALA A 226 14.89 -27.81 -7.41
CA ALA A 226 13.57 -28.41 -7.39
C ALA A 226 12.54 -27.47 -6.76
N GLN A 227 11.27 -27.72 -7.09
CA GLN A 227 10.14 -27.05 -6.47
C GLN A 227 8.98 -28.02 -6.34
N ASN A 228 8.29 -27.97 -5.19
CA ASN A 228 7.13 -28.81 -4.92
C ASN A 228 5.84 -28.13 -5.34
N PHE A 229 4.90 -28.95 -5.81
CA PHE A 229 3.57 -28.58 -6.23
C PHE A 229 2.55 -29.54 -5.61
N GLN A 230 1.26 -29.20 -5.69
CA GLN A 230 0.18 -30.04 -5.14
C GLN A 230 0.19 -31.48 -5.66
N HIS A 231 0.60 -31.69 -6.90
CA HIS A 231 0.52 -32.99 -7.58
C HIS A 231 1.88 -33.49 -8.09
N GLY A 232 2.98 -33.00 -7.53
CA GLY A 232 4.31 -33.52 -7.81
C GLY A 232 5.42 -32.51 -7.58
N THR A 233 6.61 -32.84 -8.04
CA THR A 233 7.81 -32.00 -7.95
C THR A 233 8.33 -31.77 -9.37
N ILE A 234 8.80 -30.57 -9.65
CA ILE A 234 9.64 -30.29 -10.82
C ILE A 234 11.08 -30.24 -10.36
N THR A 235 11.98 -30.91 -11.08
CA THR A 235 13.41 -30.93 -10.79
C THR A 235 14.19 -30.69 -12.08
N VAL A 236 15.08 -29.72 -12.05
CA VAL A 236 15.93 -29.31 -13.16
C VAL A 236 17.37 -29.55 -12.77
N ARG A 237 18.12 -30.23 -13.63
CA ARG A 237 19.56 -30.49 -13.41
C ARG A 237 20.41 -29.35 -13.98
N SER A 238 21.48 -29.02 -13.28
CA SER A 238 22.51 -28.06 -13.70
C SER A 238 23.70 -28.72 -14.39
#